data_AF-A0A2P4PZI2-F1
#
_entry.id   AF-A0A2P4PZI2-F1
#
_cell.length_a   1.000
_cell.length_b   1.000
_cell.length_c   1.000
_cell.angle_alpha   90.00
_cell.angle_beta   90.00
_cell.angle_gamma   90.00
#
_symmetry.space_group_name_H-M   'P 1'
#
loop_
_entity.id
_entity.type
_entity.pdbx_description
1 polymer ?
#
loop_
_entity_poly.entity_id
_entity_poly.type
_entity_poly.pdbx_seq_one_letter_code
_entity_poly.pdbx_strand_id
1 'polypeptide(L)'
;MFYTPQKSLLEEVYGNAQPNFPLLVQNLNALATATGNVTLELSRLPNIPTTNVAVQVNQILRNQQQMTGTLRRIRRDLQTVRRDLRTVQQTQRTDHRRLRRIRRSIQALDVRSFCRTVNSRISNPRERIEVLPNLRNVLPNNFPANVSQLRRANGIYNIYSQHDFTF
;
A
#
# COMPACT_ATOMS: atom_id res chain seq x y z
N MET A 1 14.12 15.14 -10.83
CA MET A 1 13.99 14.63 -9.44
C MET A 1 13.72 13.13 -9.54
N PHE A 2 14.76 12.32 -9.43
CA PHE A 2 14.66 10.87 -9.61
C PHE A 2 14.05 10.27 -8.34
N TYR A 3 12.88 9.65 -8.48
CA TYR A 3 12.28 8.83 -7.44
C TYR A 3 13.19 7.60 -7.27
N THR A 4 14.00 7.59 -6.23
CA THR A 4 14.64 6.36 -5.78
C THR A 4 13.52 5.41 -5.33
N PRO A 5 13.50 4.15 -5.79
CA PRO A 5 12.54 3.19 -5.27
C PRO A 5 12.85 3.01 -3.78
N GLN A 6 11.92 3.48 -2.96
CA GLN A 6 11.94 3.28 -1.52
C GLN A 6 12.02 1.75 -1.30
N LYS A 7 13.16 1.26 -0.79
CA LYS A 7 13.33 -0.14 -0.39
C LYS A 7 12.08 -0.51 0.40
N SER A 8 11.49 -1.65 0.07
CA SER A 8 10.27 -2.04 0.79
C SER A 8 10.63 -2.14 2.28
N LEU A 9 9.77 -1.65 3.17
CA LEU A 9 9.97 -1.81 4.63
C LEU A 9 10.21 -3.29 5.04
N LEU A 10 9.86 -4.24 4.17
CA LEU A 10 10.17 -5.65 4.33
C LEU A 10 11.64 -6.00 4.04
N GLU A 11 12.37 -5.28 3.21
CA GLU A 11 13.80 -5.55 2.98
C GLU A 11 14.67 -4.99 4.11
N GLU A 12 14.33 -3.81 4.62
CA GLU A 12 15.10 -3.14 5.67
C GLU A 12 14.94 -3.83 7.03
N VAL A 13 13.79 -4.47 7.29
CA VAL A 13 13.52 -5.24 8.51
C VAL A 13 13.95 -6.72 8.40
N TYR A 14 14.14 -7.26 7.19
CA TYR A 14 14.41 -8.70 6.98
C TYR A 14 15.84 -9.00 6.49
N GLY A 15 16.67 -7.98 6.25
CA GLY A 15 18.07 -8.17 5.84
C GLY A 15 18.97 -8.78 6.93
N ASN A 16 18.53 -8.78 8.19
CA ASN A 16 19.21 -9.43 9.30
C ASN A 16 18.56 -10.79 9.59
N ALA A 17 19.38 -11.85 9.68
CA ALA A 17 18.96 -13.24 9.86
C ALA A 17 17.78 -13.37 10.84
N GLN A 18 16.66 -13.92 10.35
CA GLN A 18 15.50 -14.18 11.19
C GLN A 18 15.85 -15.20 12.28
N PRO A 19 15.47 -14.95 13.55
CA PRO A 19 15.65 -15.95 14.60
C PRO A 19 14.92 -17.25 14.24
N ASN A 20 15.65 -18.37 14.24
CA ASN A 20 15.06 -19.69 14.04
C ASN A 20 14.35 -20.12 15.33
N PHE A 21 13.14 -19.61 15.56
CA PHE A 21 12.34 -19.93 16.73
C PHE A 21 12.09 -21.44 16.94
N PRO A 22 11.85 -22.25 15.89
CA PRO A 22 11.81 -23.70 16.04
C PRO A 22 13.09 -24.28 16.66
N LEU A 23 14.26 -23.90 16.15
CA LEU A 23 15.55 -24.35 16.69
C LEU A 23 15.78 -23.86 18.12
N LEU A 24 15.44 -22.61 18.43
CA LEU A 24 15.55 -22.08 19.79
C LEU A 24 14.68 -22.84 20.78
N VAL A 25 13.43 -23.14 20.42
CA VAL A 25 12.53 -23.94 21.27
C VAL A 25 13.05 -25.36 21.41
N GLN A 26 13.58 -25.96 20.34
CA GLN A 26 14.20 -27.29 20.39
C GLN A 26 15.39 -27.31 21.35
N ASN A 27 16.29 -26.33 21.27
CA ASN A 27 17.45 -26.21 22.15
C ASN A 27 17.05 -26.03 23.62
N LEU A 28 16.01 -25.23 23.90
CA LEU A 28 15.51 -25.06 25.26
C LEU A 28 14.87 -26.33 25.83
N ASN A 29 14.15 -27.09 25.01
CA ASN A 29 13.59 -28.37 25.42
C ASN A 29 14.72 -29.39 25.72
N ALA A 30 15.75 -29.45 24.86
CA ALA A 30 16.89 -30.32 25.06
C ALA A 30 17.66 -29.97 26.34
N LEU A 31 17.84 -28.67 26.60
CA LEU A 31 18.47 -28.18 27.83
C LEU A 31 17.64 -28.56 29.07
N ALA A 32 16.31 -28.45 29.01
CA ALA A 32 15.43 -28.87 30.11
C ALA A 32 15.57 -30.37 30.41
N THR A 33 15.61 -31.21 29.39
CA THR A 33 15.84 -32.66 29.54
C THR A 33 17.22 -32.94 30.15
N ALA A 34 18.27 -32.32 29.64
CA ALA A 34 19.63 -32.49 30.17
C ALA A 34 19.73 -32.06 31.65
N THR A 35 19.09 -30.94 32.00
CA THR A 35 19.05 -30.42 33.37
C THR A 35 18.29 -31.38 34.30
N GLY A 36 17.19 -31.98 33.83
CA GLY A 36 16.47 -33.03 34.56
C GLY A 36 17.32 -34.29 34.81
N ASN A 37 18.09 -34.72 33.81
CA ASN A 37 18.98 -35.88 33.94
C ASN A 37 20.09 -35.63 34.96
N VAL A 38 20.74 -34.46 34.93
CA VAL A 38 21.75 -34.07 35.93
C VAL A 38 21.16 -34.06 37.35
N THR A 39 19.89 -33.66 37.51
CA THR A 39 19.22 -33.72 38.82
C THR A 39 19.12 -35.15 39.35
N LEU A 40 18.72 -36.08 38.48
CA LEU A 40 18.58 -37.49 38.83
C LEU A 40 19.95 -38.10 39.18
N GLU A 41 21.01 -37.74 38.45
CA GLU A 41 22.36 -38.19 38.74
C GLU A 41 22.88 -37.65 40.08
N LEU A 42 22.70 -36.35 40.34
CA LEU A 42 23.10 -35.73 41.61
C LEU A 42 22.32 -36.28 42.82
N SER A 43 21.07 -36.71 42.62
CA SER A 43 20.26 -37.35 43.67
C SER A 43 20.78 -38.71 44.12
N ARG A 44 21.64 -39.35 43.31
CA ARG A 44 22.18 -40.69 43.57
C ARG A 44 23.54 -40.67 44.27
N LEU A 45 24.16 -39.49 44.42
CA LEU A 45 25.47 -39.36 45.05
C LEU A 45 25.33 -39.32 46.58
N PRO A 46 26.05 -40.17 47.33
CA PRO A 46 26.07 -40.13 48.79
C PRO A 46 26.77 -38.84 49.29
N ASN A 47 26.29 -38.27 50.38
CA ASN A 47 26.84 -37.09 51.07
C ASN A 47 26.73 -35.72 50.39
N ILE A 48 25.89 -35.54 49.37
CA ILE A 48 25.55 -34.20 48.87
C ILE A 48 24.37 -33.65 49.69
N PRO A 49 24.39 -32.38 50.14
CA PRO A 49 23.19 -31.69 50.62
C PRO A 49 22.22 -31.52 49.46
N THR A 50 21.41 -32.56 49.22
CA THR A 50 20.47 -32.73 48.11
C THR A 50 19.42 -31.61 48.02
N THR A 51 19.10 -30.97 49.14
CA THR A 51 18.11 -29.90 49.25
C THR A 51 18.51 -28.64 48.47
N ASN A 52 19.79 -28.23 48.48
CA ASN A 52 20.19 -26.96 47.86
C ASN A 52 20.33 -27.08 46.33
N VAL A 53 20.84 -28.22 45.85
CA VAL A 53 20.96 -28.53 44.42
C VAL A 53 19.59 -28.71 43.79
N ALA A 54 18.68 -29.45 44.42
CA ALA A 54 17.33 -29.66 43.90
C ALA A 54 16.54 -28.35 43.77
N VAL A 55 16.70 -27.41 44.71
CA VAL A 55 16.06 -26.08 44.64
C VAL A 55 16.60 -25.27 43.48
N GLN A 56 17.93 -25.20 43.31
CA GLN A 56 18.56 -24.47 42.21
C GLN A 56 18.17 -25.04 40.84
N VAL A 57 18.14 -26.37 40.69
CA VAL A 57 17.75 -26.99 39.43
C VAL A 57 16.27 -26.79 39.12
N ASN A 58 15.38 -26.92 40.12
CA ASN A 58 13.97 -26.60 39.92
C ASN A 58 13.76 -25.14 39.49
N GLN A 59 14.55 -24.21 40.01
CA GLN A 59 14.53 -22.82 39.59
C GLN A 59 14.97 -22.67 38.12
N ILE A 60 16.03 -23.37 37.70
CA ILE A 60 16.51 -23.37 36.31
C ILE A 60 15.43 -23.91 35.36
N LEU A 61 14.77 -25.03 35.71
CA LEU A 61 13.70 -25.61 34.89
C LEU A 61 12.50 -24.66 34.74
N ARG A 62 12.08 -24.00 35.83
CA ARG A 62 11.01 -22.98 35.79
C ARG A 62 11.38 -21.81 34.89
N ASN A 63 12.61 -21.29 35.00
CA ASN A 63 13.09 -20.20 34.16
C ASN A 63 13.11 -20.61 32.67
N GLN A 64 13.52 -21.84 32.35
CA GLN A 64 13.52 -22.36 30.97
C GLN A 64 12.10 -22.53 30.40
N GLN A 65 11.14 -22.98 31.20
CA GLN A 65 9.73 -23.05 30.80
C GLN A 65 9.17 -21.65 30.51
N GLN A 66 9.45 -20.68 31.39
CA GLN A 66 9.05 -19.28 31.19
C GLN A 66 9.64 -18.71 29.89
N MET A 67 10.93 -18.92 29.65
CA MET A 67 11.62 -18.44 28.44
C MET A 67 11.04 -19.07 27.17
N THR A 68 10.72 -20.36 27.19
CA THR A 68 10.03 -21.05 26.08
C THR A 68 8.66 -20.43 25.81
N GLY A 69 7.90 -20.12 26.86
CA GLY A 69 6.62 -19.42 26.77
C GLY A 69 6.75 -18.04 26.13
N THR A 70 7.76 -17.27 26.54
CA THR A 70 8.08 -15.95 26.00
C THR A 70 8.44 -16.02 24.51
N LEU A 71 9.30 -16.95 24.10
CA LEU A 71 9.66 -17.12 22.68
C LEU A 71 8.46 -17.49 21.81
N ARG A 72 7.53 -18.31 22.32
CA ARG A 72 6.27 -18.63 21.62
C ARG A 72 5.35 -17.41 21.47
N ARG A 73 5.36 -16.48 22.42
CA ARG A 73 4.62 -15.21 22.34
C ARG A 73 5.25 -14.29 21.29
N ILE A 74 6.56 -14.06 21.39
CA ILE A 74 7.32 -13.24 20.43
C ILE A 74 7.12 -13.75 19.00
N ARG A 75 7.17 -15.07 18.76
CA ARG A 75 6.93 -15.64 17.43
C ARG A 75 5.53 -15.29 16.90
N ARG A 76 4.50 -15.34 17.74
CA ARG A 76 3.12 -14.99 17.35
C ARG A 76 2.98 -13.51 17.07
N ASP A 77 3.56 -12.67 17.93
CA ASP A 77 3.51 -11.21 17.77
C ASP A 77 4.21 -10.79 16.48
N LEU A 78 5.37 -11.38 16.18
CA LEU A 78 6.06 -11.17 14.91
C LEU A 78 5.18 -11.58 13.72
N GLN A 79 4.49 -12.73 13.78
CA GLN A 79 3.58 -13.13 12.71
C GLN A 79 2.44 -12.13 12.51
N THR A 80 1.90 -11.56 13.58
CA THR A 80 0.88 -10.51 13.53
C THR A 80 1.43 -9.25 12.86
N VAL A 81 2.58 -8.74 13.33
CA VAL A 81 3.26 -7.58 12.73
C VAL A 81 3.52 -7.78 11.24
N ARG A 82 3.91 -8.99 10.79
CA ARG A 82 4.09 -9.27 9.35
C ARG A 82 2.79 -9.15 8.56
N ARG A 83 1.66 -9.60 9.12
CA ARG A 83 0.36 -9.47 8.47
C ARG A 83 -0.06 -8.01 8.39
N ASP A 84 0.11 -7.27 9.48
CA ASP A 84 -0.25 -5.87 9.55
C ASP A 84 0.56 -5.03 8.56
N LEU A 85 1.86 -5.28 8.45
CA LEU A 85 2.72 -4.64 7.46
C LEU A 85 2.25 -4.90 6.02
N ARG A 86 1.82 -6.12 5.69
CA ARG A 86 1.27 -6.43 4.36
C ARG A 86 -0.03 -5.66 4.11
N THR A 87 -0.90 -5.57 5.11
CA THR A 87 -2.14 -4.80 5.03
C THR A 87 -1.85 -3.32 4.79
N VAL A 88 -0.93 -2.72 5.55
CA VAL A 88 -0.51 -1.32 5.38
C VAL A 88 0.02 -1.06 3.98
N GLN A 89 0.89 -1.94 3.45
CA GLN A 89 1.40 -1.80 2.08
C GLN A 89 0.29 -1.86 1.03
N GLN A 90 -0.70 -2.72 1.21
CA GLN A 90 -1.83 -2.83 0.28
C GLN A 90 -2.73 -1.58 0.33
N THR A 91 -2.97 -1.04 1.52
CA THR A 91 -3.69 0.23 1.71
C THR A 91 -2.95 1.37 1.02
N GLN A 92 -1.65 1.49 1.24
CA GLN A 92 -0.81 2.53 0.62
C GLN A 92 -0.86 2.48 -0.91
N ARG A 93 -0.80 1.27 -1.51
CA ARG A 93 -0.95 1.09 -2.97
C ARG A 93 -2.32 1.54 -3.47
N THR A 94 -3.37 1.25 -2.70
CA THR A 94 -4.74 1.64 -3.04
C THR A 94 -4.91 3.16 -2.99
N ASP A 95 -4.38 3.79 -1.95
CA ASP A 95 -4.44 5.24 -1.78
C ASP A 95 -3.64 5.98 -2.86
N HIS A 96 -2.46 5.47 -3.21
CA HIS A 96 -1.68 6.03 -4.32
C HIS A 96 -2.47 5.99 -5.64
N ARG A 97 -3.17 4.87 -5.94
CA ARG A 97 -4.04 4.78 -7.12
C ARG A 97 -5.24 5.74 -7.04
N ARG A 98 -5.82 5.94 -5.86
CA ARG A 98 -6.91 6.91 -5.64
C ARG A 98 -6.43 8.33 -5.89
N LEU A 99 -5.30 8.73 -5.31
CA LEU A 99 -4.71 10.06 -5.52
C LEU A 99 -4.37 10.32 -7.00
N ARG A 100 -3.82 9.34 -7.72
CA ARG A 100 -3.60 9.47 -9.17
C ARG A 100 -4.89 9.71 -9.94
N ARG A 101 -6.00 9.07 -9.56
CA ARG A 101 -7.31 9.30 -10.17
C ARG A 101 -7.84 10.70 -9.85
N ILE A 102 -7.78 11.12 -8.59
CA ILE A 102 -8.21 12.45 -8.16
C ILE A 102 -7.44 13.54 -8.92
N ARG A 103 -6.11 13.42 -9.03
CA ARG A 103 -5.29 14.36 -9.79
C ARG A 103 -5.73 14.49 -11.24
N ARG A 104 -6.01 13.36 -11.92
CA ARG A 104 -6.53 13.37 -13.29
C ARG A 104 -7.90 14.03 -13.39
N SER A 105 -8.79 13.79 -12.42
CA SER A 105 -10.10 14.42 -12.38
C SER A 105 -10.01 15.94 -12.21
N ILE A 106 -9.14 16.42 -11.31
CA ILE A 106 -8.89 17.86 -11.12
C ILE A 106 -8.39 18.48 -12.42
N GLN A 107 -7.37 17.89 -13.05
CA GLN A 107 -6.85 18.37 -14.33
C GLN A 107 -7.94 18.43 -15.42
N ALA A 108 -8.79 17.40 -15.51
CA ALA A 108 -9.90 17.40 -16.46
C ALA A 108 -10.93 18.49 -16.16
N LEU A 109 -11.20 18.79 -14.88
CA LEU A 109 -12.09 19.88 -14.49
C LEU A 109 -11.49 21.25 -14.84
N ASP A 110 -10.21 21.48 -14.56
CA ASP A 110 -9.51 22.73 -14.88
C ASP A 110 -9.53 23.00 -16.38
N VAL A 111 -9.17 21.99 -17.21
CA VAL A 111 -9.20 22.11 -18.67
C VAL A 111 -10.62 22.38 -19.17
N ARG A 112 -11.63 21.67 -18.64
CA ARG A 112 -13.03 21.91 -19.03
C ARG A 112 -13.50 23.31 -18.64
N SER A 113 -13.07 23.82 -17.49
CA SER A 113 -13.39 25.18 -17.05
C SER A 113 -12.82 26.19 -18.04
N PHE A 114 -11.53 26.06 -18.39
CA PHE A 114 -10.89 26.88 -19.42
C PHE A 114 -11.64 26.82 -20.76
N CYS A 115 -11.92 25.62 -21.29
CA CYS A 115 -12.63 25.47 -22.56
C CYS A 115 -14.02 26.13 -22.51
N ARG A 116 -14.76 26.02 -21.40
CA ARG A 116 -16.06 26.68 -21.24
C ARG A 116 -15.93 28.20 -21.29
N THR A 117 -14.95 28.77 -20.59
CA THR A 117 -14.70 30.22 -20.58
C THR A 117 -14.33 30.75 -21.96
N VAL A 118 -13.51 30.01 -22.72
CA VAL A 118 -13.17 30.39 -24.10
C VAL A 118 -14.41 30.29 -24.99
N ASN A 119 -15.10 29.15 -24.94
CA ASN A 119 -16.26 28.89 -25.79
C ASN A 119 -17.43 29.84 -25.52
N SER A 120 -17.62 30.30 -24.28
CA SER A 120 -18.69 31.24 -23.94
C SER A 120 -18.50 32.64 -24.54
N ARG A 121 -17.30 32.93 -25.07
CA ARG A 121 -16.98 34.21 -25.73
C ARG A 121 -17.09 34.12 -27.25
N ILE A 122 -17.38 32.94 -27.80
CA ILE A 122 -17.49 32.75 -29.25
C ILE A 122 -18.66 33.57 -29.77
N SER A 123 -18.36 34.47 -30.71
CA SER A 123 -19.36 35.36 -31.32
C SER A 123 -19.48 35.13 -32.83
N ASN A 124 -18.38 34.81 -33.50
CA ASN A 124 -18.38 34.46 -34.92
C ASN A 124 -18.56 32.94 -35.12
N PRO A 125 -19.51 32.49 -35.96
CA PRO A 125 -19.71 31.06 -36.22
C PRO A 125 -18.53 30.30 -36.84
N ARG A 126 -17.50 31.01 -37.33
CA ARG A 126 -16.27 30.42 -37.88
C ARG A 126 -15.13 30.33 -36.86
N GLU A 127 -15.25 30.97 -35.70
CA GLU A 127 -14.26 30.88 -34.61
C GLU A 127 -14.13 29.45 -34.10
N ARG A 128 -12.90 29.09 -33.71
CA ARG A 128 -12.57 27.76 -33.22
C ARG A 128 -13.23 27.50 -31.88
N ILE A 129 -13.87 26.34 -31.75
CA ILE A 129 -14.36 25.82 -30.47
C ILE A 129 -13.22 25.04 -29.79
N GLU A 130 -12.97 25.33 -28.52
CA GLU A 130 -12.12 24.50 -27.68
C GLU A 130 -12.87 23.25 -27.24
N VAL A 131 -12.29 22.08 -27.52
CA VAL A 131 -12.96 20.81 -27.27
C VAL A 131 -12.86 20.46 -25.79
N LEU A 132 -14.01 20.22 -25.15
CA LEU A 132 -14.03 19.77 -23.75
C LEU A 132 -13.64 18.29 -23.66
N PRO A 133 -12.57 17.93 -22.92
CA PRO A 133 -12.27 16.53 -22.68
C PRO A 133 -13.31 15.89 -21.76
N ASN A 134 -13.41 14.56 -21.81
CA ASN A 134 -14.22 13.80 -20.87
C ASN A 134 -13.55 13.70 -19.48
N LEU A 135 -14.22 13.05 -18.51
CA LEU A 135 -13.72 12.87 -17.14
C LEU A 135 -12.41 12.07 -17.04
N ARG A 136 -11.98 11.41 -18.13
CA ARG A 136 -10.70 10.69 -18.22
C ARG A 136 -9.61 11.53 -18.91
N ASN A 137 -9.87 12.82 -19.14
CA ASN A 137 -9.03 13.75 -19.88
C ASN A 137 -8.76 13.29 -21.33
N VAL A 138 -9.76 12.69 -21.99
CA VAL A 138 -9.68 12.26 -23.39
C VAL A 138 -10.59 13.14 -24.23
N LEU A 139 -10.07 13.65 -25.34
CA LEU A 139 -10.82 14.46 -26.29
C LEU A 139 -11.76 13.56 -27.12
N PRO A 140 -13.01 14.01 -27.40
CA PRO A 140 -13.89 13.33 -28.34
C PRO A 140 -13.32 13.33 -29.76
N ASN A 141 -13.45 12.20 -30.45
CA ASN A 141 -13.05 12.06 -31.84
C ASN A 141 -14.02 12.83 -32.76
N ASN A 142 -13.50 13.41 -33.84
CA ASN A 142 -14.27 14.08 -34.89
C ASN A 142 -15.20 15.19 -34.37
N PHE A 143 -14.78 15.91 -33.33
CA PHE A 143 -15.55 17.04 -32.82
C PHE A 143 -15.51 18.22 -33.81
N PRO A 144 -16.64 18.90 -34.11
CA PRO A 144 -16.67 20.03 -35.03
C PRO A 144 -15.71 21.15 -34.62
N ALA A 145 -14.96 21.70 -35.57
CA ALA A 145 -13.95 22.71 -35.29
C ALA A 145 -14.55 24.07 -34.89
N ASN A 146 -15.78 24.37 -35.32
CA ASN A 146 -16.47 25.64 -35.06
C ASN A 146 -18.00 25.48 -35.07
N VAL A 147 -18.71 26.55 -34.69
CA VAL A 147 -20.18 26.57 -34.59
C VAL A 147 -20.84 26.29 -35.94
N SER A 148 -20.26 26.76 -37.05
CA SER A 148 -20.79 26.49 -38.39
C SER A 148 -20.77 24.99 -38.73
N GLN A 149 -19.68 24.29 -38.41
CA GLN A 149 -19.59 22.84 -38.58
C GLN A 149 -20.50 22.09 -37.61
N LEU A 150 -20.62 22.55 -36.36
CA LEU A 150 -21.52 21.97 -35.36
C LEU A 150 -22.99 22.08 -35.81
N ARG A 151 -23.38 23.23 -36.34
CA ARG A 151 -24.71 23.48 -36.88
C ARG A 151 -25.02 22.55 -38.05
N ARG A 152 -24.10 22.43 -39.02
CA ARG A 152 -24.22 21.47 -40.14
C ARG A 152 -24.35 20.02 -39.65
N ALA A 153 -23.52 19.61 -38.69
CA ALA A 153 -23.57 18.26 -38.12
C ALA A 153 -24.90 17.96 -37.42
N ASN A 154 -25.58 18.98 -36.89
CA ASN A 154 -26.90 18.88 -36.24
C ASN A 154 -28.08 19.18 -37.20
N GLY A 155 -27.85 19.33 -38.50
CA GLY A 155 -28.90 19.65 -39.47
C GLY A 155 -29.47 21.08 -39.37
N ILE A 156 -28.81 21.97 -38.61
CA ILE A 156 -29.18 23.37 -38.47
C ILE A 156 -28.33 24.16 -39.47
N TYR A 157 -28.94 24.78 -40.46
CA TYR A 157 -28.21 25.61 -41.44
C TYR A 157 -28.23 27.08 -41.03
N ASN A 158 -27.12 27.79 -41.24
CA ASN A 158 -27.09 29.24 -41.05
C ASN A 158 -27.89 29.91 -42.17
N ILE A 159 -29.07 30.43 -41.84
CA ILE A 159 -29.85 31.35 -42.67
C ILE A 159 -29.16 32.73 -42.60
N TYR A 160 -28.04 32.89 -43.28
CA TYR A 160 -27.63 34.22 -43.71
C TYR A 160 -28.21 34.41 -45.11
N SER A 161 -29.40 35.01 -45.16
CA SER A 161 -29.93 35.58 -46.38
C SER A 161 -28.91 36.59 -46.90
N GLN A 162 -28.21 36.25 -47.98
CA GLN A 162 -27.64 37.25 -48.87
C GLN A 162 -28.83 38.01 -49.43
N HIS A 163 -29.15 39.17 -48.83
CA HIS A 163 -29.87 40.19 -49.56
C HIS A 163 -28.87 40.78 -50.55
N ASP A 164 -28.89 40.23 -51.77
CA ASP A 164 -28.41 40.94 -52.94
C ASP A 164 -29.23 42.23 -53.06
N PHE A 165 -28.63 43.35 -52.66
CA PHE A 165 -29.11 44.66 -53.09
C PHE A 165 -28.48 44.94 -54.45
N THR A 166 -29.14 44.48 -55.50
CA THR A 166 -29.09 45.12 -56.82
C THR A 166 -30.33 45.98 -56.97
N PHE A 167 -30.14 47.30 -56.93
CA PHE A 167 -30.72 48.29 -57.86
C PHE A 167 -29.84 49.54 -57.82
#